data_AF-A0A964N0K8-F1
#
_entry.id   AF-A0A964N0K8-F1
#
_cell.length_a   1.000
_cell.length_b   1.000
_cell.length_c   1.000
_cell.angle_alpha   90.00
_cell.angle_beta   90.00
_cell.angle_gamma   90.00
#
_symmetry.space_group_name_H-M   'P 1'
#
loop_
_entity.id
_entity.type
_entity.pdbx_description
1 polymer ?
#
loop_
_entity_poly.entity_id
_entity_poly.type
_entity_poly.pdbx_seq_one_letter_code
_entity_poly.pdbx_strand_id
1 'polypeptide(L)'
;MIAAAKACQSQYGGLSVRTSDAFHDRFVVVDGTEFYHFGASIKDAGNKGSMFSRIEESAVINAIQAEWQKQWLVASRRDDALTAFPRP
;
A
#
# COMPACT_ATOMS: atom_id res chain seq x y z
N MET A 1 -6.57 -2.07 10.80
CA MET A 1 -6.27 -1.94 9.36
C MET A 1 -7.42 -2.47 8.49
N ILE A 2 -7.97 -3.67 8.75
CA ILE A 2 -9.10 -4.23 7.97
C ILE A 2 -10.34 -3.32 7.97
N ALA A 3 -10.73 -2.75 9.12
CA ALA A 3 -11.91 -1.86 9.20
C ALA A 3 -11.75 -0.59 8.35
N ALA A 4 -10.56 0.01 8.33
CA ALA A 4 -10.28 1.20 7.51
C ALA A 4 -10.28 0.87 6.00
N ALA A 5 -9.70 -0.27 5.62
CA ALA A 5 -9.74 -0.75 4.24
C ALA A 5 -11.19 -0.98 3.76
N LYS A 6 -12.06 -1.52 4.62
CA LYS A 6 -13.49 -1.68 4.34
C LYS A 6 -14.19 -0.33 4.12
N ALA A 7 -13.96 0.64 5.00
CA ALA A 7 -14.56 1.97 4.88
C ALA A 7 -14.14 2.67 3.57
N CYS A 8 -12.85 2.60 3.23
CA CYS A 8 -12.31 3.16 1.99
C CYS A 8 -12.92 2.49 0.74
N GLN A 9 -12.98 1.15 0.72
CA GLN A 9 -13.62 0.42 -0.37
C GLN A 9 -15.10 0.78 -0.55
N SER A 10 -15.82 0.99 0.56
CA SER A 10 -17.23 1.40 0.52
C SER A 10 -17.41 2.82 -0.05
N GLN A 11 -16.52 3.74 0.32
CA GLN A 11 -16.62 5.14 -0.10
C GLN A 11 -16.17 5.39 -1.55
N TYR A 12 -15.11 4.73 -2.00
CA TYR A 12 -14.44 5.06 -3.27
C TYR A 12 -14.42 3.91 -4.29
N GLY A 13 -14.64 2.67 -3.86
CA GLY A 13 -14.49 1.48 -4.70
C GLY A 13 -13.04 1.25 -5.18
N GLY A 14 -12.85 0.20 -5.99
CA GLY A 14 -11.58 -0.06 -6.69
C GLY A 14 -10.38 -0.51 -5.83
N LEU A 15 -10.55 -0.72 -4.52
CA LEU A 15 -9.49 -1.17 -3.62
C LEU A 15 -9.25 -2.68 -3.78
N SER A 16 -8.01 -3.04 -4.10
CA SER A 16 -7.50 -4.42 -4.03
C SER A 16 -6.48 -4.53 -2.91
N VAL A 17 -6.65 -5.52 -2.03
CA VAL A 17 -5.76 -5.70 -0.87
C VAL A 17 -5.12 -7.08 -0.90
N ARG A 18 -3.79 -7.10 -0.81
CA ARG A 18 -2.98 -8.31 -0.72
C ARG A 18 -1.99 -8.20 0.44
N THR A 19 -1.53 -9.34 0.94
CA THR A 19 -0.57 -9.41 2.05
C THR A 19 0.72 -10.09 1.63
N SER A 20 1.85 -9.47 1.95
CA SER A 20 3.20 -9.99 1.75
C SER A 20 4.09 -9.48 2.88
N ASP A 21 5.05 -10.30 3.28
CA ASP A 21 6.05 -9.96 4.31
C ASP A 21 7.39 -9.50 3.69
N ALA A 22 7.42 -9.26 2.38
CA ALA A 22 8.64 -8.91 1.64
C ALA A 22 9.14 -7.47 1.90
N PHE A 23 8.30 -6.59 2.45
CA PHE A 23 8.63 -5.18 2.68
C PHE A 23 8.58 -4.84 4.16
N HIS A 24 9.70 -4.36 4.70
CA HIS A 24 9.78 -3.81 6.04
C HIS A 24 9.22 -2.37 6.09
N ASP A 25 9.62 -1.55 5.11
CA ASP A 25 9.21 -0.15 4.99
C ASP A 25 7.93 0.00 4.16
N ARG A 26 7.34 1.20 4.20
CA ARG A 26 6.14 1.53 3.45
C ARG A 26 6.50 2.41 2.27
N PHE A 27 5.93 2.07 1.12
CA PHE A 27 6.09 2.80 -0.12
C PHE A 27 4.72 3.23 -0.64
N VAL A 28 4.66 4.43 -1.19
CA VAL A 28 3.48 4.91 -1.93
C VAL A 28 3.91 5.14 -3.36
N VAL A 29 3.17 4.54 -4.29
CA VAL A 29 3.38 4.71 -5.73
C VAL A 29 2.13 5.37 -6.30
N VAL A 30 2.30 6.51 -6.97
CA VAL A 30 1.23 7.27 -7.61
C VAL A 30 1.37 7.14 -9.12
N ASP A 31 0.27 6.76 -9.79
CA ASP A 31 0.16 6.58 -11.24
C ASP A 31 1.26 5.70 -11.88
N GLY A 32 1.92 4.86 -11.07
CA GLY A 32 3.04 4.02 -11.51
C GLY A 32 4.31 4.78 -11.85
N THR A 33 4.40 6.09 -11.56
CA THR A 33 5.52 6.95 -11.97
C THR A 33 6.20 7.67 -10.81
N GLU A 34 5.46 7.99 -9.74
CA GLU A 34 6.02 8.70 -8.58
C GLU A 34 6.13 7.76 -7.38
N PHE A 35 7.32 7.72 -6.77
CA PHE A 35 7.64 6.79 -5.69
C PHE A 35 8.03 7.56 -4.43
N TYR A 36 7.44 7.19 -3.31
CA TYR A 36 7.69 7.81 -2.01
C TYR A 36 8.01 6.77 -0.95
N HIS A 37 9.05 7.03 -0.14
CA HIS A 37 9.46 6.21 1.00
C HIS A 37 8.89 6.78 2.30
N PHE A 38 8.39 5.88 3.16
CA PHE A 38 7.89 6.17 4.49
C PHE A 38 8.53 5.23 5.53
N GLY A 39 9.48 5.76 6.30
CA GLY A 39 10.17 5.00 7.36
C GLY A 39 9.31 4.75 8.62
N ALA A 40 8.30 5.58 8.91
CA ALA A 40 7.49 5.49 10.14
C ALA A 40 5.99 5.37 9.86
N SER A 41 5.25 4.60 10.68
CA SER A 41 3.87 4.17 10.40
C SER A 41 2.97 5.31 9.91
N ILE A 42 2.21 5.07 8.84
CA ILE A 42 1.31 6.08 8.24
C ILE A 42 0.26 6.55 9.27
N LYS A 43 -0.11 5.71 10.24
CA LYS A 43 -1.07 6.06 11.30
C LYS A 43 -0.62 7.26 12.16
N ASP A 44 0.69 7.51 12.21
CA ASP A 44 1.31 8.57 13.01
C ASP A 44 1.70 9.77 12.15
N ALA A 45 1.65 9.65 10.82
CA ALA A 45 1.92 10.74 9.89
C ALA A 45 0.89 11.87 10.06
N GLY A 46 1.37 13.07 10.42
CA GLY A 46 0.53 14.25 10.68
C GLY A 46 0.13 14.43 12.15
N ASN A 47 0.18 13.38 12.97
CA ASN A 47 -0.01 13.49 14.43
C ASN A 47 1.32 13.74 15.17
N LYS A 48 2.43 13.26 14.59
CA LYS A 48 3.80 13.48 15.09
C LYS A 48 4.70 13.89 13.92
N GLY A 49 5.79 14.59 14.23
CA GLY A 49 6.83 14.91 13.24
C GLY A 49 7.26 13.63 12.51
N SER A 50 7.06 13.62 11.19
CA SER A 50 7.25 12.45 10.36
C SER A 50 8.01 12.85 9.10
N MET A 51 8.89 11.98 8.63
CA MET A 51 9.65 12.18 7.41
C MET A 51 9.19 11.19 6.35
N PHE A 52 9.00 11.69 5.14
CA PHE A 52 8.88 10.91 3.92
C PHE A 52 9.74 11.58 2.86
N SER A 53 10.12 10.83 1.83
CA SER A 53 10.99 11.35 0.77
C SER A 53 10.57 10.78 -0.57
N ARG A 54 10.64 11.62 -1.61
CA ARG A 54 10.49 11.18 -2.99
C ARG A 54 11.75 10.41 -3.38
N ILE A 55 11.57 9.27 -4.04
CA ILE A 55 12.66 8.48 -4.61
C ILE A 55 12.82 8.94 -6.05
N GLU A 56 14.02 9.40 -6.41
CA GLU A 56 14.34 9.84 -7.78
C GLU A 56 15.36 8.93 -8.47
N GLU A 57 16.08 8.11 -7.70
CA GLU A 57 17.10 7.21 -8.22
C GLU A 57 16.46 6.05 -9.00
N SER A 58 16.70 6.03 -10.31
CA SER A 58 16.10 5.08 -11.25
C SER A 58 16.38 3.62 -10.89
N ALA A 59 17.58 3.32 -10.40
CA ALA A 59 17.95 1.96 -9.99
C ALA A 59 17.09 1.48 -8.80
N VAL A 60 16.82 2.37 -7.84
CA VAL A 60 15.99 2.08 -6.66
C VAL A 60 14.53 1.89 -7.06
N ILE A 61 14.01 2.78 -7.92
CA ILE A 61 12.66 2.68 -8.47
C ILE A 61 12.46 1.33 -9.17
N ASN A 62 13.37 0.96 -10.06
CA ASN A 62 13.30 -0.30 -10.79
C ASN A 62 13.34 -1.52 -9.86
N ALA A 63 14.16 -1.49 -8.82
CA ALA A 63 14.23 -2.57 -7.82
C ALA A 63 12.91 -2.72 -7.04
N ILE A 64 12.35 -1.60 -6.56
CA ILE A 64 11.06 -1.61 -5.84
C ILE A 64 9.95 -2.11 -6.76
N GLN A 65 9.90 -1.64 -8.00
CA GLN A 65 8.88 -2.03 -8.97
C GLN A 65 8.95 -3.53 -9.29
N ALA A 66 10.15 -4.06 -9.51
CA ALA A 66 10.35 -5.48 -9.78
C ALA A 66 9.88 -6.36 -8.61
N GLU A 67 10.28 -6.01 -7.37
CA GLU A 67 9.87 -6.78 -6.20
C GLU A 67 8.37 -6.63 -5.94
N TRP A 68 7.80 -5.43 -6.09
CA TRP A 68 6.35 -5.23 -5.95
C TRP A 68 5.55 -6.08 -6.95
N GLN A 69 5.93 -6.07 -8.23
CA GLN A 69 5.23 -6.85 -9.25
C GLN A 69 5.28 -8.35 -8.96
N LYS A 70 6.46 -8.85 -8.57
CA LYS A 70 6.63 -10.25 -8.16
C LYS A 70 5.75 -10.59 -6.96
N GLN A 71 5.77 -9.76 -5.92
CA GLN A 71 4.97 -9.96 -4.71
C GLN A 71 3.47 -9.87 -5.00
N TRP A 72 3.05 -8.97 -5.88
CA TRP A 72 1.64 -8.83 -6.25
C TRP A 72 1.06 -10.10 -6.89
N LEU A 73 1.87 -10.86 -7.62
CA LEU A 73 1.43 -12.12 -8.24
C LEU A 73 1.25 -13.23 -7.20
N VAL A 74 2.16 -13.34 -6.23
CA VAL A 74 2.19 -14.44 -5.25
C VAL A 74 1.44 -14.14 -3.96
N ALA A 75 1.22 -12.86 -3.64
CA ALA A 75 0.58 -12.45 -2.40
C ALA A 75 -0.87 -12.94 -2.33
N SER A 76 -1.23 -13.49 -1.17
CA SER A 76 -2.58 -13.96 -0.89
C SER A 76 -3.55 -12.79 -0.97
N ARG A 77 -4.61 -12.96 -1.76
CA ARG A 77 -5.74 -12.04 -1.79
C ARG A 77 -6.45 -12.10 -0.44
N ARG A 78 -6.87 -10.93 0.05
CA ARG A 78 -7.70 -10.81 1.26
C ARG A 78 -9.10 -10.30 0.88
N ASP A 79 -9.57 -10.64 -0.32
CA ASP A 79 -10.82 -10.18 -0.90
C ASP A 79 -12.04 -10.75 -0.14
N ASP A 80 -11.87 -11.97 0.38
CA ASP A 80 -12.78 -12.75 1.22
C ASP A 80 -13.08 -12.09 2.58
N ALA A 81 -12.21 -11.20 3.08
CA ALA A 81 -12.48 -10.41 4.28
C ALA A 81 -13.21 -9.08 3.99
N LEU A 82 -13.18 -8.58 2.76
CA LEU A 82 -13.77 -7.30 2.34
C LEU A 82 -15.15 -7.44 1.68
N THR A 83 -15.49 -8.62 1.17
CA THR A 83 -16.76 -8.91 0.47
C THR A 83 -17.91 -9.42 1.36
N ALA A 84 -17.66 -9.74 2.64
CA ALA A 84 -18.57 -10.53 3.46
C ALA A 84 -19.59 -9.76 4.35
N PHE A 85 -19.98 -8.52 4.04
CA PHE A 85 -21.07 -7.84 4.78
C PHE A 85 -22.01 -7.09 3.82
N PRO A 86 -23.33 -7.04 4.13
CA PRO A 86 -24.33 -6.57 3.19
C PRO A 86 -24.13 -5.08 2.94
N ARG A 87 -24.33 -4.69 1.66
CA ARG A 87 -24.54 -3.29 1.30
C ARG A 87 -25.80 -2.78 2.03
N PRO A 88 -25.82 -1.54 2.55
CA PRO A 88 -27.07 -0.92 2.99
C PRO A 88 -28.06 -0.79 1.83
#